data_AF-B5RPG3-F1
#
_entry.id   AF-B5RPG3-F1
#
_cell.length_a   1.000
_cell.length_b   1.000
_cell.length_c   1.000
_cell.angle_alpha   90.00
_cell.angle_beta   90.00
_cell.angle_gamma   90.00
#
_symmetry.space_group_name_H-M   'P 1'
#
loop_
_entity.id
_entity.type
_entity.pdbx_description
1 polymer ?
#
loop_
_entity_poly.entity_id
_entity_poly.type
_entity_poly.pdbx_seq_one_letter_code
_entity_poly.pdbx_strand_id
1 'polypeptide(L)'
;MKRGKKGEMINRVMIMMMVMVMGCNNGGVKEGEEGKAKKGDGSVIDLKAVSKKIRDAVEFAGKVKEVRVLVKSVDELAKAIKKKIDQNGGLVDGDADKNGSLLAGAHSVISAVKVKVELLEKTSEISNNLKTKVTEVKNKVEAFLDKLKDNHSDLGKEGATDAHAKSAIDVTANTKDKGAKELVELNKEVDELLKASNKIVSDAIAELVVKPTT
;
A
#
# COMPACT_ATOMS: atom_id res chain seq x y z
N MET A 1 -65.25 22.51 66.52
CA MET A 1 -63.77 22.56 66.65
C MET A 1 -63.15 22.17 65.30
N LYS A 2 -62.47 23.13 64.64
CA LYS A 2 -61.49 23.06 63.51
C LYS A 2 -61.84 22.23 62.24
N ARG A 3 -62.06 22.89 61.07
CA ARG A 3 -61.12 23.11 59.91
C ARG A 3 -60.59 21.78 59.31
N GLY A 4 -60.65 21.42 58.02
CA GLY A 4 -60.80 22.13 56.74
C GLY A 4 -59.74 21.59 55.73
N LYS A 5 -60.09 21.57 54.42
CA LYS A 5 -59.33 21.29 53.16
C LYS A 5 -59.54 19.90 52.54
N LYS A 6 -60.27 19.75 51.41
CA LYS A 6 -60.00 20.14 49.98
C LYS A 6 -58.88 19.33 49.32
N GLY A 7 -59.24 18.64 48.23
CA GLY A 7 -58.46 18.66 46.98
C GLY A 7 -58.07 17.30 46.40
N GLU A 8 -58.36 17.16 45.09
CA GLU A 8 -57.72 16.28 44.10
C GLU A 8 -58.14 14.81 44.11
N MET A 9 -59.17 14.38 43.35
CA MET A 9 -59.28 14.34 41.89
C MET A 9 -58.33 13.31 41.25
N ILE A 10 -58.88 12.57 40.30
CA ILE A 10 -58.19 11.78 39.25
C ILE A 10 -57.95 10.31 39.60
N ASN A 11 -58.96 9.50 39.26
CA ASN A 11 -58.79 8.46 38.25
C ASN A 11 -57.55 7.56 38.43
N ARG A 12 -57.46 6.85 39.56
CA ARG A 12 -56.64 5.63 39.66
C ARG A 12 -57.35 4.50 38.95
N VAL A 13 -57.46 4.67 37.63
CA VAL A 13 -57.69 3.56 36.74
C VAL A 13 -56.57 2.57 37.02
N MET A 14 -56.94 1.38 37.49
CA MET A 14 -56.20 0.15 37.28
C MET A 14 -56.15 -0.14 35.76
N ILE A 15 -55.68 0.84 34.96
CA ILE A 15 -55.18 0.62 33.62
C ILE A 15 -53.83 -0.04 33.86
N MET A 16 -53.87 -1.38 33.83
CA MET A 16 -53.20 -2.06 32.73
C MET A 16 -51.82 -1.49 32.40
N MET A 17 -50.94 -1.35 33.39
CA MET A 17 -49.51 -1.27 33.14
C MET A 17 -49.00 -2.69 32.90
N MET A 18 -49.60 -3.33 31.87
CA MET A 18 -48.86 -4.03 30.83
C MET A 18 -47.75 -3.07 30.42
N VAL A 19 -46.63 -3.12 31.15
CA VAL A 19 -45.35 -2.79 30.56
C VAL A 19 -45.20 -3.89 29.52
N MET A 20 -45.72 -3.60 28.33
CA MET A 20 -45.30 -4.24 27.10
C MET A 20 -43.79 -4.25 27.19
N VAL A 21 -43.24 -5.43 27.44
CA VAL A 21 -41.93 -5.77 26.94
C VAL A 21 -42.10 -5.64 25.43
N MET A 22 -41.98 -4.40 24.92
CA MET A 22 -41.76 -4.16 23.51
C MET A 22 -40.40 -4.79 23.28
N GLY A 23 -40.45 -6.08 22.96
CA GLY A 23 -39.37 -6.79 22.31
C GLY A 23 -39.11 -6.10 20.98
N CYS A 24 -38.38 -5.00 21.03
CA CYS A 24 -37.70 -4.45 19.88
C CYS A 24 -36.36 -5.17 19.76
N ASN A 25 -36.40 -6.44 19.41
CA ASN A 25 -35.33 -7.01 18.59
C ASN A 25 -35.88 -8.06 17.62
N ASN A 26 -37.02 -7.78 17.00
CA ASN A 26 -37.38 -8.43 15.74
C ASN A 26 -36.75 -7.64 14.58
N GLY A 27 -35.42 -7.49 14.62
CA GLY A 27 -34.62 -6.80 13.62
C GLY A 27 -34.40 -7.64 12.37
N GLY A 28 -35.45 -8.35 11.91
CA GLY A 28 -35.41 -9.01 10.61
C GLY A 28 -35.09 -7.97 9.56
N VAL A 29 -34.03 -8.21 8.77
CA VAL A 29 -33.72 -7.40 7.61
C VAL A 29 -34.98 -7.34 6.75
N LYS A 30 -35.51 -6.14 6.51
CA LYS A 30 -36.66 -5.97 5.61
C LYS A 30 -36.25 -6.48 4.23
N GLU A 31 -37.12 -7.20 3.53
CA GLU A 31 -36.92 -7.52 2.12
C GLU A 31 -36.51 -6.25 1.35
N GLY A 32 -35.37 -6.29 0.65
CA GLY A 32 -34.78 -5.13 -0.04
C GLY A 32 -33.80 -4.25 0.77
N GLU A 33 -33.62 -4.52 2.07
CA GLU A 33 -32.54 -3.96 2.91
C GLU A 33 -31.33 -4.90 3.06
N GLU A 34 -31.32 -6.06 2.39
CA GLU A 34 -30.17 -6.96 2.35
C GLU A 34 -28.92 -6.26 1.79
N GLY A 35 -27.78 -6.42 2.47
CA GLY A 35 -26.53 -5.78 2.09
C GLY A 35 -26.45 -4.29 2.43
N LYS A 36 -27.41 -3.74 3.18
CA LYS A 36 -27.36 -2.37 3.69
C LYS A 36 -27.14 -2.36 5.21
N ALA A 37 -26.36 -1.39 5.70
CA ALA A 37 -26.23 -1.10 7.12
C ALA A 37 -26.71 0.33 7.41
N LYS A 38 -27.21 0.59 8.62
CA LYS A 38 -27.51 1.95 9.09
C LYS A 38 -26.47 2.38 10.11
N LYS A 39 -25.91 3.58 9.94
CA LYS A 39 -25.04 4.22 10.93
C LYS A 39 -25.88 4.78 12.08
N GLY A 40 -25.23 5.11 13.20
CA GLY A 40 -25.86 5.75 14.35
C GLY A 40 -26.46 7.15 14.06
N ASP A 41 -26.07 7.77 12.94
CA ASP A 41 -26.65 9.03 12.46
C ASP A 41 -27.82 8.85 11.47
N GLY A 42 -28.23 7.60 11.21
CA GLY A 42 -29.33 7.25 10.29
C GLY A 42 -28.93 7.12 8.82
N SER A 43 -27.69 7.43 8.43
CA SER A 43 -27.22 7.22 7.06
C SER A 43 -27.11 5.73 6.70
N VAL A 44 -27.36 5.41 5.44
CA VAL A 44 -27.34 4.03 4.91
C VAL A 44 -26.02 3.76 4.20
N ILE A 45 -25.38 2.64 4.53
CA ILE A 45 -24.18 2.12 3.88
C ILE A 45 -24.59 0.97 2.95
N ASP A 46 -24.13 0.99 1.71
CA ASP A 46 -24.15 -0.18 0.85
C ASP A 46 -22.90 -1.05 1.12
N LEU A 47 -23.08 -2.13 1.87
CA LEU A 47 -21.99 -3.03 2.26
C LEU A 47 -21.38 -3.74 1.05
N LYS A 48 -22.17 -4.02 0.01
CA LYS A 48 -21.68 -4.65 -1.22
C LYS A 48 -20.76 -3.70 -2.00
N ALA A 49 -21.15 -2.43 -2.12
CA ALA A 49 -20.32 -1.43 -2.77
C ALA A 49 -19.02 -1.16 -1.98
N VAL A 50 -19.11 -0.97 -0.67
CA VAL A 50 -17.92 -0.69 0.17
C VAL A 50 -16.98 -1.89 0.23
N SER A 51 -17.50 -3.12 0.37
CA SER A 51 -16.65 -4.34 0.35
C SER A 51 -15.92 -4.52 -0.98
N LYS A 52 -16.56 -4.22 -2.13
CA LYS A 52 -15.88 -4.20 -3.43
C LYS A 52 -14.75 -3.16 -3.44
N LYS A 53 -15.02 -1.90 -3.03
CA LYS A 53 -13.99 -0.85 -2.97
C LYS A 53 -12.78 -1.26 -2.11
N ILE A 54 -13.03 -1.85 -0.93
CA ILE A 54 -11.97 -2.33 -0.05
C ILE A 54 -11.16 -3.42 -0.74
N ARG A 55 -11.81 -4.41 -1.37
CA ARG A 55 -11.15 -5.49 -2.10
C ARG A 55 -10.24 -4.95 -3.21
N ASP A 56 -10.77 -4.06 -4.05
CA ASP A 56 -10.04 -3.49 -5.18
C ASP A 56 -8.84 -2.65 -4.69
N ALA A 57 -9.03 -1.85 -3.63
CA ALA A 57 -7.96 -1.08 -3.01
C ALA A 57 -6.85 -1.96 -2.40
N VAL A 58 -7.22 -3.05 -1.72
CA VAL A 58 -6.27 -4.01 -1.14
C VAL A 58 -5.50 -4.74 -2.23
N GLU A 59 -6.16 -5.15 -3.31
CA GLU A 59 -5.49 -5.80 -4.44
C GLU A 59 -4.47 -4.85 -5.08
N PHE A 60 -4.84 -3.60 -5.31
CA PHE A 60 -3.93 -2.59 -5.85
C PHE A 60 -2.72 -2.35 -4.92
N ALA A 61 -2.96 -2.12 -3.62
CA ALA A 61 -1.89 -1.93 -2.64
C ALA A 61 -0.96 -3.15 -2.53
N GLY A 62 -1.50 -4.37 -2.70
CA GLY A 62 -0.72 -5.61 -2.76
C GLY A 62 0.27 -5.62 -3.92
N LYS A 63 -0.17 -5.25 -5.12
CA LYS A 63 0.70 -5.16 -6.31
C LYS A 63 1.79 -4.07 -6.16
N VAL A 64 1.45 -2.92 -5.57
CA VAL A 64 2.43 -1.86 -5.26
C VAL A 64 3.45 -2.34 -4.22
N LYS A 65 3.03 -3.09 -3.22
CA LYS A 65 3.94 -3.69 -2.23
C LYS A 65 4.94 -4.66 -2.88
N GLU A 66 4.50 -5.45 -3.86
CA GLU A 66 5.40 -6.34 -4.61
C GLU A 66 6.47 -5.55 -5.36
N VAL A 67 6.08 -4.46 -6.06
CA VAL A 67 7.03 -3.53 -6.72
C VAL A 67 8.06 -3.02 -5.71
N ARG A 68 7.62 -2.56 -4.53
CA ARG A 68 8.51 -2.07 -3.47
C ARG A 68 9.50 -3.13 -3.01
N VAL A 69 9.05 -4.36 -2.75
CA VAL A 69 9.93 -5.44 -2.30
C VAL A 69 10.99 -5.75 -3.35
N LEU A 70 10.63 -5.76 -4.63
CA LEU A 70 11.59 -6.00 -5.71
C LEU A 70 12.60 -4.86 -5.89
N VAL A 71 12.17 -3.60 -5.77
CA VAL A 71 13.13 -2.47 -5.79
C VAL A 71 14.08 -2.57 -4.60
N LYS A 72 13.55 -2.89 -3.41
CA LYS A 72 14.35 -3.05 -2.18
C LYS A 72 15.26 -4.26 -2.17
N SER A 73 14.97 -5.31 -2.94
CA SER A 73 15.88 -6.46 -3.02
C SER A 73 17.21 -6.11 -3.69
N VAL A 74 17.28 -5.02 -4.46
CA VAL A 74 18.54 -4.51 -5.00
C VAL A 74 19.47 -4.02 -3.88
N ASP A 75 18.94 -3.48 -2.78
CA ASP A 75 19.74 -3.11 -1.60
C ASP A 75 20.40 -4.36 -0.97
N GLU A 76 19.74 -5.52 -1.03
CA GLU A 76 20.30 -6.80 -0.59
C GLU A 76 21.34 -7.35 -1.58
N LEU A 77 21.12 -7.18 -2.89
CA LEU A 77 22.12 -7.52 -3.92
C LEU A 77 23.38 -6.67 -3.77
N ALA A 78 23.25 -5.38 -3.44
CA ALA A 78 24.38 -4.49 -3.22
C ALA A 78 25.30 -4.97 -2.07
N LYS A 79 24.75 -5.66 -1.05
CA LYS A 79 25.55 -6.25 0.03
C LYS A 79 26.45 -7.40 -0.45
N ALA A 80 26.16 -8.00 -1.60
CA ALA A 80 26.95 -9.06 -2.21
C ALA A 80 28.10 -8.55 -3.09
N ILE A 81 28.27 -7.22 -3.24
CA ILE A 81 29.42 -6.65 -3.95
C ILE A 81 30.71 -7.08 -3.26
N LYS A 82 31.68 -7.57 -4.05
CA LYS A 82 32.96 -8.14 -3.56
C LYS A 82 32.75 -9.32 -2.60
N LYS A 83 31.63 -10.04 -2.68
CA LYS A 83 31.37 -11.20 -1.83
C LYS A 83 31.36 -12.51 -2.61
N LYS A 84 31.67 -13.59 -1.90
CA LYS A 84 31.45 -14.97 -2.32
C LYS A 84 30.85 -15.78 -1.18
N ILE A 85 30.25 -16.91 -1.53
CA ILE A 85 29.77 -17.89 -0.54
C ILE A 85 30.97 -18.71 -0.06
N ASP A 86 31.14 -18.82 1.26
CA ASP A 86 32.14 -19.69 1.87
C ASP A 86 31.63 -21.13 2.04
N GLN A 87 32.51 -22.03 2.48
CA GLN A 87 32.17 -23.44 2.71
C GLN A 87 31.08 -23.67 3.77
N ASN A 88 30.78 -22.66 4.59
CA ASN A 88 29.77 -22.71 5.64
C ASN A 88 28.46 -22.01 5.21
N GLY A 89 28.36 -21.54 3.97
CA GLY A 89 27.21 -20.82 3.44
C GLY A 89 27.14 -19.34 3.82
N GLY A 90 28.18 -18.78 4.44
CA GLY A 90 28.30 -17.37 4.77
C GLY A 90 28.80 -16.53 3.60
N LEU A 91 28.56 -15.21 3.65
CA LEU A 91 29.16 -14.26 2.70
C LEU A 91 30.47 -13.70 3.25
N VAL A 92 31.57 -14.00 2.56
CA VAL A 92 32.92 -13.48 2.87
C VAL A 92 33.43 -12.65 1.71
N ASP A 93 34.49 -11.87 1.93
CA ASP A 93 35.15 -11.15 0.83
C ASP A 93 35.61 -12.15 -0.26
N GLY A 94 35.20 -11.88 -1.48
CA GLY A 94 35.59 -12.62 -2.68
C GLY A 94 36.72 -11.93 -3.43
N ASP A 95 36.97 -12.41 -4.64
CA ASP A 95 37.86 -11.73 -5.57
C ASP A 95 37.29 -10.35 -5.89
N ALA A 96 38.14 -9.33 -5.81
CA ALA A 96 37.74 -7.97 -6.11
C ALA A 96 37.32 -7.85 -7.58
N ASP A 97 36.42 -6.91 -7.84
CA ASP A 97 36.12 -6.44 -9.19
C ASP A 97 35.49 -7.49 -10.11
N LYS A 98 34.70 -8.42 -9.56
CA LYS A 98 34.00 -9.49 -10.30
C LYS A 98 32.47 -9.38 -10.21
N ASN A 99 31.95 -8.15 -10.29
CA ASN A 99 30.53 -7.87 -10.00
C ASN A 99 29.61 -7.88 -11.23
N GLY A 100 30.11 -8.25 -12.42
CA GLY A 100 29.33 -8.15 -13.67
C GLY A 100 28.02 -8.93 -13.67
N SER A 101 28.05 -10.19 -13.19
CA SER A 101 26.84 -11.03 -13.10
C SER A 101 25.86 -10.55 -12.04
N LEU A 102 26.35 -10.03 -10.92
CA LEU A 102 25.53 -9.41 -9.87
C LEU A 102 24.77 -8.20 -10.41
N LEU A 103 25.46 -7.33 -11.16
CA LEU A 103 24.85 -6.16 -11.81
C LEU A 103 23.82 -6.55 -12.87
N ALA A 104 24.09 -7.58 -13.67
CA ALA A 104 23.10 -8.13 -14.61
C ALA A 104 21.85 -8.65 -13.87
N GLY A 105 22.03 -9.27 -12.71
CA GLY A 105 20.94 -9.69 -11.83
C GLY A 105 20.10 -8.51 -11.32
N ALA A 106 20.73 -7.45 -10.83
CA ALA A 106 20.04 -6.23 -10.40
C ALA A 106 19.27 -5.56 -11.56
N HIS A 107 19.87 -5.48 -12.75
CA HIS A 107 19.20 -4.99 -13.96
C HIS A 107 17.96 -5.85 -14.30
N SER A 108 18.08 -7.18 -14.22
CA SER A 108 16.96 -8.10 -14.48
C SER A 108 15.81 -7.89 -13.50
N VAL A 109 16.09 -7.72 -12.21
CA VAL A 109 15.07 -7.42 -11.18
C VAL A 109 14.33 -6.14 -11.51
N ILE A 110 15.05 -5.05 -11.82
CA ILE A 110 14.40 -3.76 -12.13
C ILE A 110 13.68 -3.78 -13.48
N SER A 111 14.13 -4.59 -14.43
CA SER A 111 13.37 -4.84 -15.68
C SER A 111 12.03 -5.52 -15.39
N ALA A 112 11.98 -6.46 -14.45
CA ALA A 112 10.72 -7.07 -14.00
C ALA A 112 9.83 -6.06 -13.26
N VAL A 113 10.42 -5.14 -12.49
CA VAL A 113 9.69 -4.01 -11.89
C VAL A 113 9.05 -3.14 -12.98
N LYS A 114 9.77 -2.81 -14.06
CA LYS A 114 9.22 -2.03 -15.19
C LYS A 114 7.91 -2.62 -15.70
N VAL A 115 7.92 -3.92 -16.00
CA VAL A 115 6.73 -4.64 -16.50
C VAL A 115 5.57 -4.55 -15.50
N LYS A 116 5.85 -4.72 -14.20
CA LYS A 116 4.81 -4.64 -13.16
C LYS A 116 4.21 -3.24 -13.03
N VAL A 117 5.04 -2.20 -13.10
CA VAL A 117 4.57 -0.80 -13.03
C VAL A 117 3.76 -0.42 -14.28
N GLU A 118 4.15 -0.90 -15.47
CA GLU A 118 3.34 -0.72 -16.69
C GLU A 118 1.98 -1.41 -16.62
N LEU A 119 1.88 -2.55 -15.93
CA LEU A 119 0.60 -3.21 -15.68
C LEU A 119 -0.26 -2.42 -14.67
N LEU A 120 0.36 -1.83 -13.64
CA LEU A 120 -0.34 -0.95 -12.70
C LEU A 120 -0.94 0.27 -13.44
N GLU A 121 -0.19 0.86 -14.36
CA GLU A 121 -0.61 2.04 -15.13
C GLU A 121 -1.86 1.78 -15.98
N LYS A 122 -2.00 0.55 -16.50
CA LYS A 122 -3.13 0.09 -17.32
C LYS A 122 -4.38 -0.27 -16.51
N THR A 123 -4.33 -0.20 -15.19
CA THR A 123 -5.48 -0.53 -14.34
C THR A 123 -6.59 0.53 -14.55
N SER A 124 -7.76 0.12 -15.04
CA SER A 124 -8.86 1.02 -15.41
C SER A 124 -9.50 1.74 -14.22
N GLU A 125 -9.38 1.19 -13.01
CA GLU A 125 -10.13 1.62 -11.82
C GLU A 125 -9.35 2.55 -10.87
N ILE A 126 -8.11 2.93 -11.19
CA ILE A 126 -7.33 3.85 -10.33
C ILE A 126 -7.59 5.33 -10.62
N SER A 127 -7.58 6.14 -9.56
CA SER A 127 -7.78 7.59 -9.65
C SER A 127 -6.66 8.28 -10.44
N ASN A 128 -6.92 9.46 -11.00
CA ASN A 128 -5.92 10.22 -11.75
C ASN A 128 -4.68 10.53 -10.90
N ASN A 129 -4.85 10.82 -9.61
CA ASN A 129 -3.74 11.07 -8.70
C ASN A 129 -2.82 9.84 -8.57
N LEU A 130 -3.39 8.63 -8.48
CA LEU A 130 -2.58 7.41 -8.47
C LEU A 130 -1.96 7.09 -9.81
N LYS A 131 -2.66 7.35 -10.92
CA LYS A 131 -2.06 7.21 -12.26
C LYS A 131 -0.80 8.05 -12.37
N THR A 132 -0.84 9.32 -11.95
CA THR A 132 0.34 10.19 -11.92
C THR A 132 1.48 9.57 -11.13
N LYS A 133 1.22 9.06 -9.92
CA LYS A 133 2.26 8.41 -9.09
C LYS A 133 2.81 7.13 -9.69
N VAL A 134 1.98 6.33 -10.36
CA VAL A 134 2.43 5.14 -11.08
C VAL A 134 3.34 5.54 -12.25
N THR A 135 2.98 6.57 -13.01
CA THR A 135 3.80 7.11 -14.10
C THR A 135 5.12 7.69 -13.57
N GLU A 136 5.12 8.37 -12.42
CA GLU A 136 6.34 8.86 -11.75
C GLU A 136 7.30 7.71 -11.43
N VAL A 137 6.79 6.63 -10.81
CA VAL A 137 7.58 5.41 -10.55
C VAL A 137 8.12 4.83 -11.85
N LYS A 138 7.28 4.70 -12.88
CA LYS A 138 7.69 4.17 -14.19
C LYS A 138 8.85 4.95 -14.78
N ASN A 139 8.75 6.28 -14.79
CA ASN A 139 9.80 7.16 -15.29
C ASN A 139 11.11 6.98 -14.51
N LYS A 140 11.05 6.77 -13.19
CA LYS A 140 12.25 6.48 -12.38
C LYS A 140 12.84 5.09 -12.63
N VAL A 141 12.01 4.08 -12.90
CA VAL A 141 12.48 2.77 -13.34
C VAL A 141 13.24 2.89 -14.66
N GLU A 142 12.68 3.62 -15.62
CA GLU A 142 13.32 3.85 -16.92
C GLU A 142 14.62 4.62 -16.79
N ALA A 143 14.62 5.70 -16.02
CA ALA A 143 15.84 6.48 -15.76
C ALA A 143 16.96 5.62 -15.14
N PHE A 144 16.64 4.75 -14.19
CA PHE A 144 17.63 3.83 -13.61
C PHE A 144 18.19 2.84 -14.66
N LEU A 145 17.31 2.18 -15.42
CA LEU A 145 17.73 1.22 -16.45
C LEU A 145 18.56 1.88 -17.55
N ASP A 146 18.15 3.07 -17.99
CA ASP A 146 18.90 3.86 -18.97
C ASP A 146 20.27 4.26 -18.42
N LYS A 147 20.36 4.64 -17.14
CA LYS A 147 21.64 4.97 -16.51
C LYS A 147 22.60 3.77 -16.49
N LEU A 148 22.11 2.57 -16.18
CA LEU A 148 22.92 1.35 -16.24
C LEU A 148 23.39 1.06 -17.68
N LYS A 149 22.48 1.21 -18.65
CA LYS A 149 22.75 1.02 -20.09
C LYS A 149 23.82 2.00 -20.58
N ASP A 150 23.72 3.28 -20.24
CA ASP A 150 24.66 4.32 -20.67
C ASP A 150 26.07 4.08 -20.10
N ASN A 151 26.17 3.36 -18.97
CA ASN A 151 27.44 3.00 -18.33
C ASN A 151 27.87 1.54 -18.62
N HIS A 152 27.35 0.91 -19.68
CA HIS A 152 27.63 -0.51 -19.97
C HIS A 152 29.12 -0.83 -20.16
N SER A 153 29.96 0.12 -20.56
CA SER A 153 31.42 -0.10 -20.68
C SER A 153 32.08 -0.41 -19.33
N ASP A 154 31.52 0.13 -18.25
CA ASP A 154 32.02 -0.06 -16.89
C ASP A 154 31.28 -1.20 -16.19
N LEU A 155 29.97 -1.35 -16.45
CA LEU A 155 29.07 -2.24 -15.73
C LEU A 155 28.83 -3.58 -16.43
N GLY A 156 28.87 -3.60 -17.77
CA GLY A 156 28.48 -4.73 -18.62
C GLY A 156 29.60 -5.73 -18.90
N LYS A 157 30.59 -5.81 -18.00
CA LYS A 157 31.75 -6.72 -18.12
C LYS A 157 31.86 -7.58 -16.87
N GLU A 158 32.40 -8.79 -17.01
CA GLU A 158 32.65 -9.70 -15.90
C GLU A 158 33.47 -9.00 -14.79
N GLY A 159 34.51 -8.27 -15.21
CA GLY A 159 35.41 -7.47 -14.38
C GLY A 159 34.86 -6.11 -13.92
N ALA A 160 33.56 -5.98 -13.65
CA ALA A 160 33.00 -4.73 -13.13
C ALA A 160 33.51 -4.47 -11.71
N THR A 161 34.19 -3.33 -11.52
CA THR A 161 34.88 -3.01 -10.27
C THR A 161 33.92 -2.85 -9.10
N ASP A 162 34.40 -3.06 -7.88
CA ASP A 162 33.61 -2.86 -6.67
C ASP A 162 33.09 -1.42 -6.57
N ALA A 163 33.93 -0.45 -6.98
CA ALA A 163 33.57 0.97 -6.99
C ALA A 163 32.48 1.28 -8.02
N HIS A 164 32.57 0.72 -9.23
CA HIS A 164 31.53 0.89 -10.24
C HIS A 164 30.23 0.21 -9.84
N ALA A 165 30.29 -1.00 -9.27
CA ALA A 165 29.13 -1.71 -8.77
C ALA A 165 28.42 -0.93 -7.66
N LYS A 166 29.17 -0.37 -6.70
CA LYS A 166 28.63 0.50 -5.66
C LYS A 166 27.96 1.75 -6.24
N SER A 167 28.62 2.41 -7.18
CA SER A 167 28.04 3.60 -7.84
C SER A 167 26.78 3.31 -8.66
N ALA A 168 26.55 2.04 -9.03
CA ALA A 168 25.38 1.60 -9.77
C ALA A 168 24.21 1.17 -8.87
N ILE A 169 24.46 0.39 -7.80
CA ILE A 169 23.36 -0.26 -7.05
C ILE A 169 23.41 -0.06 -5.53
N ASP A 170 24.49 0.49 -4.96
CA ASP A 170 24.57 0.77 -3.52
C ASP A 170 24.07 2.18 -3.22
N VAL A 171 22.83 2.27 -2.71
CA VAL A 171 22.18 3.54 -2.34
C VAL A 171 22.91 4.30 -1.21
N THR A 172 23.84 3.65 -0.51
CA THR A 172 24.65 4.26 0.55
C THR A 172 26.04 4.69 0.08
N ALA A 173 26.43 4.36 -1.16
CA ALA A 173 27.74 4.69 -1.71
C ALA A 173 28.01 6.20 -1.77
N ASN A 174 29.26 6.61 -1.57
CA ASN A 174 29.67 8.02 -1.66
C ASN A 174 29.51 8.56 -3.08
N THR A 175 29.94 7.79 -4.08
CA THR A 175 29.76 8.10 -5.51
C THR A 175 28.55 7.34 -6.02
N LYS A 176 27.66 8.03 -6.75
CA LYS A 176 26.38 7.50 -7.26
C LYS A 176 26.12 7.87 -8.73
N ASP A 177 27.19 8.01 -9.51
CA ASP A 177 27.17 8.52 -10.87
C ASP A 177 26.74 7.48 -11.94
N LYS A 178 26.51 6.22 -11.54
CA LYS A 178 26.25 5.09 -12.46
C LYS A 178 24.91 4.38 -12.24
N GLY A 179 24.01 4.93 -11.43
CA GLY A 179 22.67 4.38 -11.21
C GLY A 179 22.19 4.48 -9.77
N ALA A 180 23.09 4.52 -8.78
CA ALA A 180 22.68 4.51 -7.37
C ALA A 180 21.86 5.76 -6.99
N LYS A 181 22.06 6.88 -7.71
CA LYS A 181 21.24 8.09 -7.53
C LYS A 181 19.82 7.85 -8.04
N GLU A 182 19.69 7.33 -9.25
CA GLU A 182 18.40 7.00 -9.87
C GLU A 182 17.66 5.92 -9.04
N LEU A 183 18.39 4.98 -8.42
CA LEU A 183 17.81 3.99 -7.51
C LEU A 183 17.30 4.60 -6.20
N VAL A 184 17.97 5.61 -5.65
CA VAL A 184 17.47 6.37 -4.49
C VAL A 184 16.17 7.09 -4.84
N GLU A 185 16.11 7.72 -6.01
CA GLU A 185 14.91 8.40 -6.49
C GLU A 185 13.76 7.41 -6.74
N LEU A 186 14.06 6.26 -7.35
CA LEU A 186 13.08 5.17 -7.54
C LEU A 186 12.52 4.65 -6.21
N ASN A 187 13.38 4.39 -5.22
CA ASN A 187 12.97 3.97 -3.89
C ASN A 187 11.98 4.97 -3.26
N LYS A 188 12.29 6.27 -3.37
CA LYS A 188 11.43 7.34 -2.84
C LYS A 188 10.05 7.34 -3.51
N GLU A 189 9.99 7.32 -4.84
CA GLU A 189 8.71 7.35 -5.56
C GLU A 189 7.86 6.11 -5.27
N VAL A 190 8.49 4.95 -5.12
CA VAL A 190 7.78 3.71 -4.77
C VAL A 190 7.22 3.76 -3.34
N ASP A 191 7.96 4.33 -2.39
CA ASP A 191 7.46 4.55 -1.02
C ASP A 191 6.27 5.55 -1.01
N GLU A 192 6.32 6.60 -1.82
CA GLU A 192 5.21 7.54 -1.98
C GLU A 192 3.97 6.89 -2.60
N LEU A 193 4.15 6.06 -3.64
CA LEU A 193 3.07 5.29 -4.26
C LEU A 193 2.45 4.30 -3.27
N LEU A 194 3.26 3.58 -2.48
CA LEU A 194 2.75 2.67 -1.45
C LEU A 194 1.96 3.42 -0.39
N LYS A 195 2.45 4.58 0.07
CA LYS A 195 1.72 5.42 1.02
C LYS A 195 0.36 5.86 0.47
N ALA A 196 0.31 6.30 -0.79
CA ALA A 196 -0.94 6.66 -1.46
C ALA A 196 -1.90 5.46 -1.57
N SER A 197 -1.37 4.30 -1.94
CA SER A 197 -2.16 3.06 -2.07
C SER A 197 -2.77 2.62 -0.74
N ASN A 198 -1.98 2.63 0.33
CA ASN A 198 -2.47 2.32 1.68
C ASN A 198 -3.50 3.34 2.17
N LYS A 199 -3.37 4.61 1.78
CA LYS A 199 -4.37 5.62 2.10
C LYS A 199 -5.74 5.29 1.49
N ILE A 200 -5.80 4.82 0.25
CA ILE A 200 -7.07 4.41 -0.37
C ILE A 200 -7.72 3.26 0.43
N VAL A 201 -6.92 2.29 0.88
CA VAL A 201 -7.42 1.19 1.72
C VAL A 201 -8.02 1.76 3.01
N SER A 202 -7.31 2.65 3.70
CA SER A 202 -7.80 3.31 4.91
C SER A 202 -9.06 4.14 4.65
N ASP A 203 -9.12 4.89 3.55
CA ASP A 203 -10.27 5.71 3.16
C ASP A 203 -11.49 4.82 2.85
N ALA A 204 -11.30 3.69 2.14
CA ALA A 204 -12.37 2.74 1.83
C ALA A 204 -12.90 2.04 3.10
N ILE A 205 -12.03 1.71 4.05
CA ILE A 205 -12.43 1.17 5.36
C ILE A 205 -13.16 2.24 6.19
N ALA A 206 -12.71 3.50 6.12
CA ALA A 206 -13.34 4.61 6.82
C ALA A 206 -14.80 4.82 6.40
N GLU A 207 -15.21 4.47 5.17
CA GLU A 207 -16.61 4.53 4.74
C GLU A 207 -17.54 3.67 5.64
N LEU A 208 -17.00 2.61 6.28
CA LEU A 208 -17.76 1.76 7.22
C LEU A 208 -18.08 2.45 8.55
N VAL A 209 -17.23 3.39 9.00
CA VAL A 209 -17.26 3.90 10.38
C VAL A 209 -17.35 5.41 10.51
N VAL A 210 -16.84 6.18 9.55
CA VAL A 210 -16.77 7.64 9.62
C VAL A 210 -18.08 8.28 9.16
N LYS A 211 -18.52 9.32 9.87
CA LYS A 211 -19.70 10.12 9.53
C LYS A 211 -19.54 10.74 8.13
N PRO A 212 -20.54 10.70 7.22
CA PRO A 212 -20.45 11.44 5.98
C PRO A 212 -20.31 12.93 6.32
N THR A 213 -19.19 13.54 5.94
CA THR A 213 -19.04 15.00 6.05
C THR A 213 -19.91 15.60 4.95
N THR A 214 -21.07 16.13 5.34
CA THR A 214 -21.92 17.00 4.50
C THR A 214 -21.18 18.25 4.08
#